data_AF-A0A660QA44-F1
#
_entry.id   AF-A0A660QA44-F1
#
_cell.length_a   1.000
_cell.length_b   1.000
_cell.length_c   1.000
_cell.angle_alpha   90.00
_cell.angle_beta   90.00
_cell.angle_gamma   90.00
#
_symmetry.space_group_name_H-M   'P 1'
#
loop_
_entity.id
_entity.type
_entity.pdbx_description
1 polymer ?
#
loop_
_entity_poly.entity_id
_entity_poly.type
_entity_poly.pdbx_seq_one_letter_code
_entity_poly.pdbx_strand_id
1 'polypeptide(L)' 'MIKFRWEPEFKTTEIGEIPKDWETIRLAEVMTNIEKGKVPKKSPGVYPYLSVDYLRGNSNNAEFYGKGVGVFVTQND' A
#
# COMPACT_ATOMS: atom_id res chain seq x y z
N MET A 1 14.52 4.05 -27.47
CA MET A 1 15.83 4.26 -26.80
C MET A 1 15.55 4.32 -25.31
N ILE A 2 15.90 3.27 -24.56
CA ILE A 2 15.70 3.23 -23.11
C ILE A 2 16.74 4.16 -22.48
N LYS A 3 16.32 5.12 -21.65
CA LYS A 3 17.22 5.96 -20.86
C LYS A 3 17.27 5.40 -19.44
N PHE A 4 18.45 4.95 -19.03
CA PHE A 4 18.74 4.67 -17.62
C PHE A 4 19.16 5.98 -16.95
N ARG A 5 18.54 6.31 -15.81
CA ARG A 5 18.98 7.44 -15.00
C ARG A 5 20.21 7.00 -14.22
N TRP A 6 21.35 7.61 -14.52
CA TRP A 6 22.53 7.52 -13.66
C TRP A 6 22.40 8.60 -12.57
N GLU A 7 22.51 8.22 -11.30
CA GLU A 7 22.50 9.15 -10.17
C GLU A 7 23.96 9.37 -9.71
N PRO A 8 24.57 10.52 -10.04
CA PRO A 8 25.99 10.75 -9.79
C PRO A 8 26.28 11.26 -8.38
N GLU A 9 25.28 11.74 -7.65
CA GLU A 9 25.46 12.42 -6.37
C GLU A 9 24.50 11.88 -5.31
N PHE A 10 25.05 11.58 -4.13
CA PHE A 10 24.34 11.05 -2.98
C PHE A 10 24.48 11.97 -1.77
N LYS A 11 23.56 11.84 -0.82
CA LYS A 11 23.64 12.47 0.50
C LYS A 11 23.43 11.44 1.60
N THR A 12 24.15 11.58 2.70
CA THR A 12 24.00 10.73 3.88
C THR A 12 22.74 11.13 4.67
N THR A 13 21.94 10.14 5.04
CA THR A 13 20.76 10.30 5.90
C THR A 13 20.76 9.27 7.02
N GLU A 14 19.79 9.32 7.92
CA GLU A 14 19.63 8.37 9.02
C GLU A 14 19.43 6.91 8.57
N ILE A 15 18.93 6.70 7.35
CA ILE A 15 18.68 5.37 6.76
C ILE A 15 19.77 4.95 5.77
N GLY A 16 20.87 5.72 5.66
CA GLY A 16 21.95 5.50 4.71
C GLY A 16 22.03 6.55 3.61
N GLU A 17 22.81 6.28 2.57
CA GLU A 17 22.96 7.16 1.41
C GLU A 17 21.75 7.06 0.47
N ILE A 18 21.20 8.22 0.10
CA ILE A 18 20.12 8.33 -0.89
C ILE A 18 20.53 9.35 -1.96
N PRO A 19 19.86 9.38 -3.12
CA PRO A 19 20.19 10.33 -4.18
C PRO A 19 20.03 11.77 -3.66
N LYS A 20 20.95 12.65 -4.05
CA LYS A 20 21.05 14.00 -3.49
C LYS A 20 19.76 14.82 -3.70
N ASP A 21 19.06 14.57 -4.79
CA ASP A 21 17.83 15.25 -5.20
C ASP A 21 16.55 14.68 -4.54
N TRP A 22 16.62 13.54 -3.87
CA TRP A 22 15.47 12.99 -3.15
C TRP A 22 15.21 13.80 -1.88
N GLU A 23 13.94 14.04 -1.54
CA GLU A 23 13.56 14.72 -0.29
C GLU A 23 13.03 13.71 0.73
N THR A 24 13.44 13.85 1.99
CA THR A 24 12.89 13.07 3.09
C THR A 24 11.65 13.78 3.61
N ILE A 25 10.49 13.17 3.44
CA ILE A 25 9.19 13.71 3.85
C ILE A 25 8.49 12.76 4.80
N ARG A 26 7.49 13.24 5.54
CA ARG A 26 6.66 12.36 6.37
C ARG A 26 5.61 11.69 5.49
N LEU A 27 5.36 10.39 5.71
CA LEU A 27 4.35 9.65 4.95
C LEU A 27 2.96 10.34 4.99
N ALA A 28 2.60 10.93 6.13
CA ALA A 28 1.35 11.66 6.30
C ALA A 28 1.21 12.91 5.41
N GLU A 29 2.29 13.43 4.83
CA GLU A 29 2.27 14.61 3.94
C GLU A 29 1.83 14.25 2.51
N VAL A 30 1.86 12.97 2.14
CA VAL A 30 1.55 12.48 0.78
C VAL A 30 0.39 11.48 0.72
N MET A 31 -0.17 11.11 1.86
CA MET A 31 -1.31 10.19 1.94
C MET A 31 -2.62 10.95 2.12
N THR A 32 -3.66 10.58 1.38
CA THR A 32 -5.02 11.14 1.56
C THR A 32 -5.65 10.67 2.86
N ASN A 33 -5.47 9.39 3.19
CA ASN A 33 -6.01 8.78 4.40
C ASN A 33 -5.14 7.61 4.86
N ILE A 34 -5.10 7.36 6.17
CA ILE A 34 -4.43 6.20 6.77
C ILE A 34 -5.39 5.56 7.76
N GLU A 35 -6.08 4.50 7.33
CA GLU A 35 -7.03 3.77 8.16
C GLU A 35 -6.60 2.33 8.40
N LYS A 36 -6.82 1.87 9.64
CA LYS A 36 -6.62 0.47 9.99
C LYS A 36 -7.83 -0.36 9.54
N GLY A 37 -7.58 -1.34 8.67
CA GLY A 37 -8.59 -2.34 8.30
C GLY A 37 -9.13 -3.12 9.51
N LYS A 38 -10.38 -3.56 9.41
CA LYS A 38 -11.03 -4.45 10.39
C LYS A 38 -11.31 -5.79 9.74
N VAL A 39 -11.18 -6.86 10.51
CA VAL A 39 -11.62 -8.19 10.04
C VAL A 39 -13.12 -8.13 9.81
N PRO A 40 -13.61 -8.41 8.59
CA PRO A 40 -15.02 -8.28 8.28
C PRO A 40 -15.84 -9.39 8.95
N LYS A 41 -17.08 -9.06 9.31
CA LYS A 41 -18.04 -10.10 9.72
C LYS A 41 -18.45 -10.91 8.49
N LYS A 42 -18.50 -12.24 8.62
CA LYS A 42 -18.94 -13.15 7.55
C LYS A 42 -20.30 -12.71 7.01
N SER A 43 -20.29 -12.31 5.74
CA SER A 43 -21.45 -11.84 5.01
C SER A 43 -21.14 -12.06 3.54
N PRO A 44 -21.78 -13.03 2.85
CA PRO A 44 -21.51 -13.29 1.44
C PRO A 44 -21.72 -12.03 0.58
N GLY A 45 -20.87 -11.84 -0.42
CA GLY A 45 -21.01 -10.74 -1.35
C GLY A 45 -20.03 -10.82 -2.52
N VAL A 46 -19.73 -9.67 -3.11
CA VAL A 46 -18.95 -9.57 -4.37
C VAL A 46 -17.63 -8.82 -4.18
N TYR A 47 -17.34 -8.29 -2.98
CA TYR A 47 -16.14 -7.50 -2.73
C TYR A 47 -15.04 -8.36 -2.14
N PRO A 48 -13.83 -8.38 -2.71
CA PRO A 48 -12.74 -9.20 -2.21
C PRO A 48 -12.24 -8.67 -0.87
N TYR A 49 -12.01 -9.58 0.08
CA TYR A 49 -11.30 -9.29 1.32
C TYR A 49 -9.82 -9.62 1.16
N LEU A 50 -9.00 -8.58 1.09
CA LEU A 50 -7.55 -8.68 0.97
C LEU A 50 -6.92 -8.97 2.34
N SER A 51 -7.09 -10.20 2.82
CA SER A 51 -6.49 -10.63 4.09
C SER A 51 -4.96 -10.62 4.01
N VAL A 52 -4.30 -10.55 5.17
CA VAL A 52 -2.84 -10.67 5.25
C VAL A 52 -2.35 -11.99 4.64
N ASP A 53 -3.11 -13.07 4.80
CA ASP A 53 -2.76 -14.39 4.28
C ASP A 53 -2.84 -14.42 2.75
N TYR A 54 -3.85 -13.77 2.17
CA TYR A 54 -3.99 -13.57 0.73
C TYR A 54 -2.86 -12.69 0.17
N LEU A 55 -2.59 -11.54 0.80
CA LEU A 55 -1.55 -10.60 0.34
C LEU A 55 -0.13 -11.18 0.43
N ARG A 56 0.11 -12.15 1.32
CA ARG A 56 1.38 -12.88 1.42
C ARG A 56 1.51 -14.00 0.38
N GLY A 57 0.45 -14.32 -0.35
CA GLY A 57 0.42 -15.44 -1.29
C GLY A 57 0.29 -16.81 -0.63
N ASN A 58 -0.11 -16.87 0.64
CA ASN A 58 -0.37 -18.14 1.33
C ASN A 58 -1.73 -18.75 0.92
N SER A 59 -2.65 -17.93 0.42
CA SER A 59 -3.91 -18.35 -0.17
C SER A 59 -4.03 -17.83 -1.59
N ASN A 60 -4.43 -18.70 -2.52
CA ASN A 60 -4.73 -18.33 -3.91
C ASN A 60 -6.16 -17.81 -4.10
N ASN A 61 -7.02 -17.95 -3.08
CA ASN A 61 -8.42 -17.59 -3.17
C ASN A 61 -8.72 -16.46 -2.19
N ALA A 62 -9.20 -15.33 -2.72
CA ALA A 62 -9.78 -14.28 -1.91
C ALA A 62 -11.17 -14.73 -1.42
N GLU A 63 -11.49 -14.42 -0.17
CA GLU A 63 -12.86 -14.49 0.33
C GLU A 63 -13.64 -13.26 -0.12
N PHE A 64 -14.95 -13.40 -0.34
CA PHE A 64 -15.80 -12.32 -0.82
C PHE A 64 -16.88 -11.95 0.18
N TYR A 65 -17.07 -10.64 0.36
CA TYR A 65 -17.91 -10.07 1.40
C TYR A 65 -18.93 -9.05 0.86
N GLY A 66 -19.99 -8.84 1.63
CA GLY A 66 -21.02 -7.83 1.39
C GLY A 66 -20.50 -6.40 1.51
N LYS A 67 -21.25 -5.43 0.97
CA LYS A 67 -20.93 -4.00 1.17
C LYS A 67 -21.14 -3.63 2.64
N GLY A 68 -20.20 -2.90 3.24
CA GLY A 68 -20.36 -2.32 4.58
C GLY A 68 -19.90 -3.19 5.75
N VAL A 69 -19.33 -4.38 5.51
CA VAL A 69 -18.75 -5.21 6.58
C VAL A 69 -17.26 -4.96 6.82
N GLY A 70 -16.64 -4.06 6.06
CA GLY A 70 -15.24 -3.67 6.17
C GLY A 70 -15.01 -2.24 5.71
N VAL A 71 -13.74 -1.81 5.72
CA VAL A 71 -13.31 -0.55 5.13
C VAL A 71 -13.20 -0.76 3.62
N PHE A 72 -13.89 0.07 2.85
CA PHE A 72 -13.86 -0.02 1.40
C PHE A 72 -12.74 0.87 0.88
N VAL A 73 -11.86 0.30 0.05
CA VAL A 73 -10.76 1.03 -0.58
C VAL A 73 -11.10 1.19 -2.06
N THR A 74 -11.00 2.42 -2.54
CA THR A 74 -11.27 2.85 -3.90
C THR A 74 -9.99 3.31 -4.58
N GLN A 75 -10.05 3.59 -5.88
CA GLN A 75 -8.93 4.16 -6.63
C GLN A 75 -8.52 5.57 -6.16
N ASN A 76 -9.35 6.23 -5.34
CA ASN A 76 -9.12 7.58 -4.85
C ASN A 76 -8.60 7.60 -3.40
N ASP A 77 -8.46 6.42 -2.78
CA ASP A 77 -7.88 6.25 -1.43
C ASP A 77 -6.36 6.08 -1.49
#